data_AF-A0A960QQ13-F1
#
_entry.id   AF-A0A960QQ13-F1
#
_cell.length_a   1.000
_cell.length_b   1.000
_cell.length_c   1.000
_cell.angle_alpha   90.00
_cell.angle_beta   90.00
_cell.angle_gamma   90.00
#
_symmetry.space_group_name_H-M   'P 1'
#
loop_
_entity.id
_entity.type
_entity.pdbx_description
1 polymer ?
#
loop_
_entity_poly.entity_id
_entity_poly.type
_entity_poly.pdbx_seq_one_letter_code
_entity_poly.pdbx_strand_id
1 'polypeptide(L)'
;VDPVPSAANPADDGPILAALNPPGLEGAHSGSYIIDPNDVRRGPFDLGQFFYHQWRQSPFHRESLLCATCHDVSNPVFEKQPDGTYMPGAFDTPPASYSPYDQFPVERTYSEWSQSSFASGPVDVGGRFAPNLVMGVSSCQDCHMPPDPGVSCFFGDYREELSTHQFRGGNTWM
;
A
#
# COMPACT_ATOMS: atom_id res chain seq x y z
N VAL A 1 -8.56 -4.08 1.94
CA VAL A 1 -9.41 -2.89 2.13
C VAL A 1 -8.48 -1.74 2.46
N ASP A 2 -8.72 -0.55 1.92
CA ASP A 2 -7.88 0.60 2.25
C ASP A 2 -8.07 0.96 3.74
N PRO A 3 -7.00 1.03 4.55
CA PRO A 3 -7.12 1.44 5.95
C PRO A 3 -7.50 2.91 6.13
N VAL A 4 -7.34 3.76 5.11
CA VAL A 4 -7.63 5.19 5.16
C VAL A 4 -8.95 5.49 4.45
N PRO A 5 -9.96 6.06 5.13
CA PRO A 5 -11.21 6.46 4.49
C PRO A 5 -11.00 7.49 3.37
N SER A 6 -11.52 7.22 2.18
CA SER A 6 -11.51 8.14 1.04
C SER A 6 -12.80 8.02 0.24
N ALA A 7 -13.26 9.13 -0.36
CA ALA A 7 -14.42 9.11 -1.25
C ALA A 7 -14.19 8.33 -2.55
N ALA A 8 -12.93 8.08 -2.92
CA ALA A 8 -12.57 7.24 -4.05
C ALA A 8 -12.70 5.74 -3.73
N ASN A 9 -12.70 5.37 -2.45
CA ASN A 9 -12.73 3.98 -2.04
C ASN A 9 -14.10 3.35 -2.26
N PRO A 10 -14.16 2.01 -2.45
CA PRO A 10 -15.42 1.29 -2.49
C PRO A 10 -16.29 1.60 -1.28
N ALA A 11 -17.59 1.83 -1.52
CA ALA A 11 -18.53 2.19 -0.45
C ALA A 11 -18.63 1.12 0.65
N ASP A 12 -18.29 -0.14 0.34
CA ASP A 12 -18.27 -1.24 1.31
C ASP A 12 -17.06 -1.20 2.27
N ASP A 13 -16.05 -0.36 2.02
CA ASP A 13 -14.91 -0.17 2.93
C ASP A 13 -15.35 0.47 4.25
N GLY A 14 -16.26 1.45 4.22
CA GLY A 14 -16.72 2.18 5.41
C GLY A 14 -17.26 1.29 6.53
N PRO A 15 -18.23 0.40 6.25
CA PRO A 15 -18.71 -0.57 7.24
C PRO A 15 -17.61 -1.53 7.74
N ILE A 16 -16.66 -1.92 6.90
CA ILE A 16 -15.54 -2.79 7.31
C ILE A 16 -14.63 -2.05 8.28
N LEU A 17 -14.27 -0.80 7.98
CA LEU A 17 -13.46 0.06 8.84
C LEU A 17 -14.14 0.33 10.19
N ALA A 18 -15.45 0.58 10.17
CA ALA A 18 -16.24 0.78 11.39
C ALA A 18 -16.33 -0.47 12.29
N ALA A 19 -16.09 -1.66 11.73
CA ALA A 19 -16.14 -2.93 12.45
C ALA A 19 -14.79 -3.39 13.02
N LEU A 20 -13.69 -2.68 12.76
CA LEU A 20 -12.36 -3.04 13.27
C LEU A 20 -12.30 -2.98 14.81
N ASN A 21 -11.64 -3.96 15.41
CA ASN A 21 -11.42 -4.04 16.86
C ASN A 21 -9.97 -4.53 17.18
N PRO A 22 -9.10 -3.73 17.81
CA PRO A 22 -9.36 -2.36 18.25
C PRO A 22 -9.71 -1.43 17.07
N PRO A 23 -10.55 -0.41 17.28
CA PRO A 23 -10.89 0.55 16.24
C PRO A 23 -9.64 1.34 15.85
N GLY A 24 -9.44 1.53 14.55
CA GLY A 24 -8.42 2.42 14.02
C GLY A 24 -7.04 1.78 13.88
N LEU A 25 -6.76 1.23 12.70
CA LEU A 25 -5.42 1.34 12.17
C LEU A 25 -5.22 2.83 11.86
N GLU A 26 -4.30 3.51 12.55
CA GLU A 26 -4.03 4.95 12.33
C GLU A 26 -3.43 5.24 10.94
N GLY A 27 -3.20 4.20 10.14
CA GLY A 27 -2.78 4.25 8.75
C GLY A 27 -2.14 2.93 8.31
N ALA A 28 -1.61 2.92 7.10
CA ALA A 28 -0.84 1.81 6.55
C ALA A 28 0.62 1.90 7.03
N HIS A 29 1.02 1.01 7.95
CA HIS A 29 2.40 0.85 8.45
C HIS A 29 2.51 -0.45 9.26
N SER A 30 3.72 -0.95 9.52
CA SER A 30 3.98 -2.06 10.46
C SER A 30 3.09 -3.31 10.28
N GLY A 31 2.68 -3.63 9.05
CA GLY A 31 1.83 -4.77 8.73
C GLY A 31 0.33 -4.55 8.94
N SER A 32 -0.14 -3.31 9.08
CA SER A 32 -1.55 -2.96 9.28
C SER A 32 -2.41 -3.08 8.01
N TYR A 33 -2.63 -4.29 7.49
CA TYR A 33 -3.57 -4.51 6.38
C TYR A 33 -4.92 -5.06 6.84
N ILE A 34 -5.95 -4.74 6.07
CA ILE A 34 -7.31 -5.19 6.31
C ILE A 34 -7.70 -6.17 5.21
N ILE A 35 -7.99 -7.40 5.63
CA ILE A 35 -8.57 -8.45 4.78
C ILE A 35 -10.07 -8.20 4.69
N ASP A 36 -10.63 -8.32 3.48
CA ASP A 36 -12.08 -8.22 3.30
C ASP A 36 -12.78 -9.38 4.04
N PRO A 37 -13.69 -9.11 4.99
CA PRO A 37 -14.32 -10.16 5.80
C PRO A 37 -15.28 -11.05 5.00
N ASN A 38 -15.65 -10.65 3.78
CA ASN A 38 -16.55 -11.38 2.92
C ASN A 38 -15.83 -12.11 1.76
N ASP A 39 -14.48 -12.18 1.78
CA ASP A 39 -13.65 -12.76 0.71
C ASP A 39 -13.90 -12.12 -0.67
N VAL A 40 -14.31 -10.85 -0.69
CA VAL A 40 -14.43 -10.09 -1.94
C VAL A 40 -13.02 -9.77 -2.42
N ARG A 41 -12.62 -10.33 -3.57
CA ARG A 41 -11.28 -10.11 -4.14
C ARG A 41 -11.16 -8.71 -4.71
N ARG A 42 -10.13 -7.98 -4.32
CA ARG A 42 -9.96 -6.56 -4.68
C ARG A 42 -8.81 -6.40 -5.66
N GLY A 43 -8.94 -5.42 -6.55
CA GLY A 43 -7.92 -5.16 -7.54
C GLY A 43 -8.15 -3.87 -8.33
N PRO A 44 -7.18 -3.45 -9.15
CA PRO A 44 -7.18 -2.14 -9.79
C PRO A 44 -8.16 -2.03 -10.97
N PHE A 45 -8.67 -3.14 -11.51
CA PHE A 45 -9.48 -3.15 -12.72
C PHE A 45 -10.95 -3.38 -12.44
N ASP A 46 -11.80 -2.74 -13.24
CA ASP A 46 -13.18 -3.14 -13.40
C ASP A 46 -13.21 -4.44 -14.23
N LEU A 47 -13.79 -5.50 -13.67
CA LEU A 47 -13.94 -6.80 -14.34
C LEU A 47 -15.31 -6.96 -15.00
N GLY A 48 -16.20 -5.97 -14.89
CA GLY A 48 -17.56 -6.00 -15.40
C GLY A 48 -18.32 -7.24 -14.94
N GLN A 49 -18.83 -8.01 -15.91
CA GLN A 49 -19.51 -9.27 -15.65
C GLN A 49 -18.50 -10.39 -15.40
N PHE A 50 -18.18 -10.61 -14.12
CA PHE A 50 -17.26 -11.66 -13.68
C PHE A 50 -17.94 -12.56 -12.66
N PHE A 51 -18.22 -13.81 -13.04
CA PHE A 51 -19.10 -14.71 -12.27
C PHE A 51 -18.36 -15.82 -11.50
N TYR A 52 -17.03 -15.90 -11.58
CA TYR A 52 -16.27 -16.97 -10.92
C TYR A 52 -16.09 -16.76 -9.42
N HIS A 53 -16.07 -15.51 -8.96
CA HIS A 53 -16.07 -15.13 -7.55
C HIS A 53 -16.52 -13.67 -7.41
N GLN A 54 -16.84 -13.25 -6.20
CA GLN A 54 -17.07 -11.84 -5.91
C GLN A 54 -15.78 -11.05 -6.09
N TRP A 55 -15.91 -9.83 -6.59
CA TRP A 55 -14.78 -8.95 -6.82
C TRP A 55 -15.19 -7.49 -6.60
N ARG A 56 -14.20 -6.63 -6.34
CA ARG A 56 -14.41 -5.19 -6.20
C ARG A 56 -13.21 -4.42 -6.77
N GLN A 57 -13.49 -3.44 -7.64
CA GLN A 57 -12.46 -2.50 -8.08
C GLN A 57 -12.02 -1.65 -6.87
N SER A 58 -10.72 -1.49 -6.68
CA SER A 58 -10.16 -0.80 -5.53
C SER A 58 -9.00 0.12 -5.97
N PRO A 59 -9.16 1.45 -5.88
CA PRO A 59 -8.09 2.41 -6.18
C PRO A 59 -6.84 2.21 -5.34
N PHE A 60 -6.99 1.82 -4.08
CA PHE A 60 -5.91 1.45 -3.17
C PHE A 60 -4.85 0.51 -3.78
N HIS A 61 -5.23 -0.39 -4.69
CA HIS A 61 -4.28 -1.30 -5.35
C HIS A 61 -3.36 -0.61 -6.37
N ARG A 62 -3.61 0.67 -6.67
CA ARG A 62 -2.81 1.54 -7.53
C ARG A 62 -2.03 2.59 -6.73
N GLU A 63 -2.21 2.64 -5.41
CA GLU A 63 -1.63 3.68 -4.55
C GLU A 63 -0.40 3.17 -3.82
N SER A 64 0.61 4.03 -3.68
CA SER A 64 1.81 3.72 -2.86
C SER A 64 1.46 3.38 -1.41
N LEU A 65 0.29 3.83 -0.92
CA LEU A 65 -0.20 3.53 0.42
C LEU A 65 -0.37 2.02 0.66
N LEU A 66 -0.67 1.22 -0.38
CA LEU A 66 -0.67 -0.23 -0.26
C LEU A 66 0.70 -0.75 0.18
N CYS A 67 1.77 -0.21 -0.40
CA CYS A 67 3.15 -0.57 -0.07
C CYS A 67 3.55 -0.07 1.32
N ALA A 68 3.04 1.10 1.75
CA ALA A 68 3.29 1.67 3.08
C ALA A 68 2.94 0.71 4.22
N THR A 69 1.90 -0.11 4.03
CA THR A 69 1.49 -1.18 4.96
C THR A 69 2.69 -1.96 5.50
N CYS A 70 3.66 -2.29 4.63
CA CYS A 70 4.83 -3.09 4.99
C CYS A 70 6.15 -2.33 4.86
N HIS A 71 6.18 -1.21 4.11
CA HIS A 71 7.38 -0.42 3.84
C HIS A 71 7.40 0.94 4.56
N ASP A 72 6.63 1.05 5.63
CA ASP A 72 6.81 2.04 6.69
C ASP A 72 6.69 1.26 8.01
N VAL A 73 7.80 1.04 8.71
CA VAL A 73 7.84 0.08 9.83
C VAL A 73 8.28 0.78 11.09
N SER A 74 7.41 0.74 12.08
CA SER A 74 7.66 1.22 13.43
C SER A 74 7.55 0.09 14.44
N ASN A 75 8.41 0.13 15.45
CA ASN A 75 8.40 -0.82 16.55
C ASN A 75 7.55 -0.27 17.71
N PRO A 76 6.38 -0.87 18.01
CA PRO A 76 5.45 -0.37 19.03
C PRO A 76 5.93 -0.61 20.47
N VAL A 77 7.04 -1.34 20.67
CA VAL A 77 7.61 -1.56 22.02
C VAL A 77 8.21 -0.27 22.58
N PHE A 78 8.69 0.63 21.71
CA PHE A 78 9.44 1.81 22.10
C PHE A 78 8.63 3.08 21.84
N GLU A 79 8.51 3.92 22.86
CA GLU A 79 7.76 5.16 22.84
C GLU A 79 8.72 6.35 22.82
N LYS A 80 8.38 7.34 22.00
CA LYS A 80 9.13 8.59 21.88
C LYS A 80 9.00 9.42 23.17
N GLN A 81 10.13 9.86 23.70
CA GLN A 81 10.23 10.68 24.90
C GLN A 81 10.19 12.18 24.57
N PRO A 82 9.90 13.07 25.54
CA PRO A 82 9.88 14.52 25.33
C PRO A 82 11.20 15.11 24.82
N ASP A 83 12.33 14.44 25.10
CA ASP A 83 13.67 14.83 24.63
C ASP A 83 14.02 14.24 23.25
N GLY A 84 13.09 13.51 22.62
CA GLY A 84 13.26 12.88 21.30
C GLY A 84 13.94 11.51 21.32
N THR A 85 14.33 10.99 22.49
CA THR A 85 14.83 9.61 22.63
C THR A 85 13.68 8.60 22.58
N TYR A 86 14.00 7.31 22.57
CA TYR A 86 13.02 6.23 22.61
C TYR A 86 13.32 5.29 23.78
N MET A 87 12.30 4.96 24.56
CA MET A 87 12.39 4.01 25.67
C MET A 87 11.27 2.98 25.56
N PRO A 88 11.47 1.74 26.06
CA PRO A 88 10.39 0.77 26.13
C PRO A 88 9.19 1.33 26.91
N GLY A 89 7.99 1.14 26.38
CA GLY A 89 6.75 1.36 27.12
C GLY A 89 6.58 0.34 28.25
N ALA A 90 5.46 0.40 28.96
CA ALA A 90 5.14 -0.61 29.96
C ALA A 90 4.96 -1.99 29.28
N PHE A 91 5.57 -3.02 29.86
CA PHE A 91 5.41 -4.39 29.39
C PHE A 91 4.00 -4.91 29.67
N ASP A 92 3.53 -5.84 28.84
CA ASP A 92 2.20 -6.46 28.93
C ASP A 92 1.02 -5.48 28.87
N THR A 93 1.25 -4.29 28.31
CA THR A 93 0.21 -3.30 28.02
C THR A 93 0.22 -2.90 26.55
N PRO A 94 -0.92 -2.49 25.97
CA PRO A 94 -0.94 -1.85 24.65
C PRO A 94 0.00 -0.63 24.59
N PRO A 95 0.52 -0.27 23.41
CA PRO A 95 1.35 0.93 23.27
C PRO A 95 0.53 2.18 23.61
N ALA A 96 1.19 3.22 24.13
CA ALA A 96 0.53 4.49 24.43
C ALA A 96 -0.05 5.19 23.18
N SER A 97 0.50 4.89 22.00
CA SER A 97 0.07 5.41 20.70
C SER A 97 0.22 4.35 19.61
N TYR A 98 -0.76 4.29 18.70
CA TYR A 98 -0.67 3.44 17.49
C TYR A 98 -0.05 4.18 16.30
N SER A 99 0.23 5.48 16.46
CA SER A 99 0.89 6.30 15.44
C SER A 99 2.32 5.82 15.18
N PRO A 100 2.72 5.65 13.92
CA PRO A 100 4.10 5.31 13.60
C PRO A 100 5.10 6.43 13.97
N TYR A 101 4.63 7.66 14.21
CA TYR A 101 5.49 8.81 14.53
C TYR A 101 5.82 8.93 16.02
N ASP A 102 5.08 8.22 16.87
CA ASP A 102 5.32 8.14 18.31
C ASP A 102 6.09 6.86 18.70
N GLN A 103 6.24 5.94 17.74
CA GLN A 103 6.92 4.66 17.88
C GLN A 103 8.33 4.71 17.27
N PHE A 104 9.22 3.79 17.69
CA PHE A 104 10.59 3.77 17.18
C PHE A 104 10.66 3.44 15.68
N PRO A 105 11.39 4.24 14.87
CA PRO A 105 11.53 4.01 13.44
C PRO A 105 12.46 2.84 13.12
N VAL A 106 11.91 1.78 12.52
CA VAL A 106 12.70 0.67 11.95
C VAL A 106 12.98 0.92 10.47
N GLU A 107 11.94 1.29 9.71
CA GLU A 107 12.02 1.65 8.30
C GLU A 107 11.13 2.86 8.02
N ARG A 108 11.57 3.72 7.10
CA ARG A 108 10.84 4.94 6.70
C ARG A 108 10.72 5.08 5.19
N THR A 109 10.79 3.99 4.43
CA THR A 109 10.83 4.04 2.96
C THR A 109 9.63 4.75 2.36
N TYR A 110 8.41 4.42 2.79
CA TYR A 110 7.21 5.15 2.33
C TYR A 110 7.21 6.59 2.83
N SER A 111 7.52 6.83 4.11
CA SER A 111 7.58 8.18 4.66
C SER A 111 8.59 9.07 3.88
N GLU A 112 9.78 8.57 3.59
CA GLU A 112 10.80 9.25 2.79
C GLU A 112 10.34 9.48 1.35
N TRP A 113 9.73 8.47 0.71
CA TRP A 113 9.15 8.59 -0.62
C TRP A 113 8.05 9.66 -0.66
N SER A 114 7.20 9.73 0.37
CA SER A 114 6.10 10.71 0.47
C SER A 114 6.58 12.15 0.49
N GLN A 115 7.83 12.38 0.93
CA GLN A 115 8.48 13.70 0.96
C GLN A 115 9.33 13.97 -0.29
N SER A 116 9.32 13.07 -1.27
CA SER A 116 10.09 13.19 -2.51
C SER A 116 9.27 13.76 -3.67
N SER A 117 9.94 14.09 -4.78
CA SER A 117 9.27 14.55 -6.00
C SER A 117 8.34 13.48 -6.60
N PHE A 118 8.63 12.19 -6.40
CA PHE A 118 7.81 11.09 -6.91
C PHE A 118 6.40 11.07 -6.32
N ALA A 119 6.24 11.52 -5.07
CA ALA A 119 4.91 11.63 -4.44
C ALA A 119 4.15 12.90 -4.84
N SER A 120 4.85 13.90 -5.38
CA SER A 120 4.24 15.17 -5.82
C SER A 120 3.61 15.09 -7.21
N GLY A 121 4.00 14.09 -8.00
CA GLY A 121 3.51 13.87 -9.35
C GLY A 121 4.47 13.03 -10.18
N PRO A 122 4.13 12.74 -11.44
CA PRO A 122 4.96 11.88 -12.27
C PRO A 122 6.34 12.48 -12.56
N VAL A 123 7.37 11.67 -12.35
CA VAL A 123 8.77 12.00 -12.63
C VAL A 123 9.25 11.17 -13.82
N ASP A 124 9.77 11.83 -14.85
CA ASP A 124 10.42 11.15 -15.97
C ASP A 124 11.79 10.62 -15.53
N VAL A 125 11.95 9.30 -15.59
CA VAL A 125 13.19 8.58 -15.28
C VAL A 125 13.91 8.09 -16.54
N GLY A 126 13.54 8.60 -17.72
CA GLY A 126 14.16 8.27 -19.00
C GLY A 126 13.93 6.81 -19.43
N GLY A 127 12.74 6.26 -19.12
CA GLY A 127 12.40 4.85 -19.40
C GLY A 127 13.13 3.83 -18.53
N ARG A 128 13.92 4.27 -17.55
CA ARG A 128 14.62 3.38 -16.61
C ARG A 128 13.59 2.67 -15.72
N PHE A 129 13.73 1.36 -15.54
CA PHE A 129 12.87 0.48 -14.71
C PHE A 129 11.45 0.23 -15.21
N ALA A 130 10.85 1.14 -15.98
CA ALA A 130 9.49 1.02 -16.50
C ALA A 130 9.40 1.48 -17.97
N PRO A 131 9.93 0.70 -18.93
CA PRO A 131 10.03 1.13 -20.33
C PRO A 131 8.68 1.33 -21.02
N ASN A 132 7.62 0.71 -20.51
CA ASN A 132 6.26 0.82 -21.04
C ASN A 132 5.40 1.85 -20.29
N LEU A 133 5.98 2.59 -19.32
CA LEU A 133 5.25 3.57 -18.55
C LEU A 133 5.14 4.89 -19.31
N VAL A 134 3.91 5.31 -19.62
CA VAL A 134 3.65 6.48 -20.48
C VAL A 134 3.71 7.81 -19.72
N MET A 135 3.32 7.82 -18.44
CA MET A 135 3.06 9.05 -17.69
C MET A 135 4.20 9.49 -16.77
N GLY A 136 5.27 8.70 -16.62
CA GLY A 136 6.33 8.91 -15.62
C GLY A 136 5.99 8.26 -14.26
N VAL A 137 6.99 8.16 -13.38
CA VAL A 137 6.88 7.43 -12.10
C VAL A 137 6.26 8.33 -11.03
N SER A 138 5.15 7.88 -10.46
CA SER A 138 4.36 8.58 -9.45
C SER A 138 3.85 7.69 -8.31
N SER A 139 4.08 6.38 -8.41
CA SER A 139 3.74 5.39 -7.39
C SER A 139 4.88 4.40 -7.18
N CYS A 140 4.86 3.66 -6.07
CA CYS A 140 5.76 2.53 -5.86
C CYS A 140 5.62 1.49 -6.99
N GLN A 141 4.38 1.23 -7.40
CA GLN A 141 4.01 0.26 -8.42
C GLN A 141 4.58 0.61 -9.79
N ASP A 142 4.69 1.90 -10.14
CA ASP A 142 5.22 2.32 -11.44
C ASP A 142 6.63 1.78 -11.72
N CYS A 143 7.49 1.73 -10.68
CA CYS A 143 8.83 1.14 -10.78
C CYS A 143 8.90 -0.34 -10.42
N HIS A 144 8.14 -0.78 -9.40
CA HIS A 144 8.28 -2.13 -8.84
C HIS A 144 7.29 -3.17 -9.42
N MET A 145 6.27 -2.69 -10.12
CA MET A 145 5.24 -3.46 -10.83
C MET A 145 4.96 -2.85 -12.21
N PRO A 146 6.00 -2.57 -13.02
CA PRO A 146 5.85 -1.81 -14.26
C PRO A 146 4.84 -2.50 -15.19
N PRO A 147 4.12 -1.70 -16.01
CA PRO A 147 3.12 -2.23 -16.93
C PRO A 147 3.77 -3.09 -18.01
N ASP A 148 3.11 -4.20 -18.34
CA ASP A 148 3.46 -5.08 -19.44
C ASP A 148 2.18 -5.50 -20.18
N PRO A 149 2.10 -5.38 -21.51
CA PRO A 149 0.89 -5.75 -22.24
C PRO A 149 0.62 -7.25 -22.16
N GLY A 150 -0.63 -7.65 -21.86
CA GLY A 150 -0.96 -9.07 -21.79
C GLY A 150 -2.36 -9.40 -21.29
N VAL A 151 -2.59 -10.69 -21.06
CA VAL A 151 -3.83 -11.23 -20.49
C VAL A 151 -3.57 -11.73 -19.07
N SER A 152 -4.42 -11.33 -18.12
CA SER A 152 -4.26 -11.68 -16.69
C SER A 152 -4.61 -13.14 -16.38
N CYS A 153 -5.40 -13.78 -17.24
CA CYS A 153 -5.78 -15.19 -17.16
C CYS A 153 -6.22 -15.69 -18.54
N PHE A 154 -6.43 -17.01 -18.70
CA PHE A 154 -6.75 -17.60 -20.01
C PHE A 154 -8.06 -17.12 -20.64
N PHE A 155 -8.97 -16.55 -19.84
CA PHE A 155 -10.25 -15.96 -20.25
C PHE A 155 -10.33 -14.46 -19.94
N GLY A 156 -9.20 -13.84 -19.59
CA GLY A 156 -9.14 -12.43 -19.23
C GLY A 156 -8.99 -11.56 -20.47
N ASP A 157 -9.47 -10.32 -20.36
CA ASP A 157 -9.25 -9.32 -21.39
C ASP A 157 -7.76 -9.00 -21.55
N TYR A 158 -7.38 -8.68 -22.78
CA TYR A 158 -6.08 -8.08 -23.06
C TYR A 158 -6.03 -6.67 -22.45
N ARG A 159 -4.90 -6.35 -21.82
CA ARG A 159 -4.64 -5.04 -21.22
C ARG A 159 -3.27 -4.56 -21.67
N GLU A 160 -3.21 -3.31 -22.12
CA GLU A 160 -1.95 -2.64 -22.47
C GLU A 160 -1.06 -2.42 -21.24
N GLU A 161 -1.69 -2.22 -20.07
CA GLU A 161 -1.00 -1.90 -18.82
C GLU A 161 -1.33 -2.94 -17.74
N LEU A 162 -0.86 -4.17 -17.90
CA LEU A 162 -0.96 -5.17 -16.83
C LEU A 162 0.24 -5.04 -15.88
N SER A 163 -0.01 -4.82 -14.59
CA SER A 163 1.07 -4.73 -13.60
C SER A 163 1.81 -6.06 -13.44
N THR A 164 3.12 -6.03 -13.60
CA THR A 164 3.97 -7.19 -13.34
C THR A 164 4.14 -7.45 -11.84
N HIS A 165 4.41 -8.69 -11.46
CA HIS A 165 4.60 -9.09 -10.05
C HIS A 165 6.04 -9.55 -9.77
N GLN A 166 7.02 -8.84 -10.35
CA GLN A 166 8.45 -9.20 -10.22
C GLN A 166 9.13 -8.59 -9.01
N PHE A 167 8.68 -7.42 -8.53
CA PHE A 167 9.18 -6.74 -7.31
C PHE A 167 10.72 -6.70 -7.20
N ARG A 168 11.37 -6.15 -8.23
CA ARG A 168 12.83 -6.06 -8.28
C ARG A 168 13.33 -5.15 -7.16
N GLY A 169 14.38 -5.59 -6.46
CA GLY A 169 14.98 -4.89 -5.32
C GLY A 169 16.47 -5.22 -5.18
N GLY A 170 17.05 -5.01 -3.99
CA GLY A 170 18.50 -5.17 -3.77
C GLY A 170 19.08 -6.56 -4.05
N ASN A 171 18.23 -7.59 -4.12
CA ASN A 171 18.64 -8.97 -4.43
C ASN A 171 18.48 -9.34 -5.92
N THR A 172 18.03 -8.40 -6.77
CA THR A 172 17.96 -8.59 -8.22
C THR A 172 19.18 -7.92 -8.85
N TRP A 173 20.15 -8.72 -9.28
CA TRP A 173 21.27 -8.21 -10.07
C TRP A 173 20.78 -7.77 -11.46
N MET A 174 21.25 -6.60 -11.91
CA MET A 174 21.06 -6.09 -13.28
C MET A 174 22.30 -6.37 -14.11
#